data_AF-A0A178V315-F1
#
_entry.id   AF-A0A178V315-F1
#
_cell.length_a   1.000
_cell.length_b   1.000
_cell.length_c   1.000
_cell.angle_alpha   90.00
_cell.angle_beta   90.00
_cell.angle_gamma   90.00
#
_symmetry.space_group_name_H-M   'P 1'
#
loop_
_entity.id
_entity.type
_entity.pdbx_description
1 polymer ?
#
loop_
_entity_poly.entity_id
_entity_poly.type
_entity_poly.pdbx_seq_one_letter_code
_entity_poly.pdbx_strand_id
1 'polypeptide(L)'
;MASNGVDEQIKLVEGPAGYVLEDVPHLSDYILDLPTYPNPLQSNAAYSVVRQYFVDEDDTVQEKIVVHKDSPRGTHFRRAGPRQKVYFKPSDVRACIVTCGGLCPGLNTVIREIVCGLHFMYGVTEVIGVDCGFRGFYSKNTVALTPKTVSDIHKRGGTILGTSRGGHDTSKIVDNIQDREINQVYIIGGDGTQKGANAIYKEIRRRGLKVAVAGIPKTIDNDIPVIDKSFGFDTAVEEAQRAINAAHVEATSVENGIGIVKLMGRYSGFIAMYATLASRDVDCCLIPESPFYLEGKGGLYEFIAKRLRENGHMVIVIAEGAGQDLVAESIEQQDASGNKLLKDVGLWMSLKIKEYFAKHNVMDITLKYIDPTYMIRAIPANASDNVYSTLLAQSAVHGAMAGYTGFVSGLVNGRHTYIPFNRITERQNKVVITDRMWARMLSSTNQPSFMNPPKGTTEFTD
;
A
#
# COMPACT_ATOMS: atom_id res chain seq x y z
N MET A 1 24.20 30.02 -16.76
CA MET A 1 25.04 29.16 -17.62
C MET A 1 24.40 27.79 -17.61
N ALA A 2 23.91 27.36 -18.77
CA ALA A 2 23.11 26.15 -18.95
C ALA A 2 23.99 24.92 -19.19
N SER A 3 23.59 23.77 -18.63
CA SER A 3 23.77 22.38 -19.13
C SER A 3 23.66 21.41 -17.94
N ASN A 4 22.91 20.31 -17.91
CA ASN A 4 21.95 19.67 -18.78
C ASN A 4 21.01 18.90 -17.85
N GLY A 5 19.71 19.12 -17.98
CA GLY A 5 18.71 18.25 -17.38
C GLY A 5 18.83 16.88 -18.05
N VAL A 6 19.13 15.84 -17.28
CA VAL A 6 18.91 14.46 -17.73
C VAL A 6 17.39 14.28 -17.72
N ASP A 7 16.80 14.59 -18.86
CA ASP A 7 15.37 14.53 -19.07
C ASP A 7 14.88 13.08 -18.91
N GLU A 8 13.71 12.99 -18.30
CA GLU A 8 13.13 11.83 -17.65
C GLU A 8 12.52 10.88 -18.67
N GLN A 9 13.35 10.23 -19.50
CA GLN A 9 12.82 9.26 -20.45
C GLN A 9 12.49 7.94 -19.74
N ILE A 10 11.19 7.77 -19.49
CA ILE A 10 10.56 6.47 -19.25
C ILE A 10 11.01 5.54 -20.38
N LYS A 11 11.48 4.33 -20.05
CA LYS A 11 11.89 3.34 -21.04
C LYS A 11 10.63 2.78 -21.72
N LEU A 12 10.20 3.42 -22.79
CA LEU A 12 9.02 3.02 -23.56
C LEU A 12 9.46 2.13 -24.73
N VAL A 13 8.80 0.97 -24.87
CA VAL A 13 8.93 0.12 -26.04
C VAL A 13 7.57 -0.01 -26.70
N GLU A 14 7.43 0.58 -27.87
CA GLU A 14 6.19 0.53 -28.65
C GLU A 14 6.14 -0.74 -29.50
N GLY A 15 4.92 -1.19 -29.79
CA GLY A 15 4.67 -2.36 -30.62
C GLY A 15 3.34 -2.28 -31.37
N PRO A 16 3.05 -3.30 -32.20
CA PRO A 16 1.84 -3.33 -33.02
C PRO A 16 0.55 -3.17 -32.20
N ALA A 17 -0.49 -2.62 -32.85
CA ALA A 17 -1.82 -2.44 -32.28
C ALA A 17 -1.85 -1.58 -30.99
N GLY A 18 -0.99 -0.55 -30.93
CA GLY A 18 -0.93 0.39 -29.80
C GLY A 18 -0.43 -0.27 -28.51
N TYR A 19 0.45 -1.26 -28.63
CA TYR A 19 1.16 -1.86 -27.51
C TYR A 19 2.23 -0.89 -27.02
N VAL A 20 2.28 -0.65 -25.71
CA VAL A 20 3.30 0.17 -25.07
C VAL A 20 3.79 -0.57 -23.83
N LEU A 21 5.03 -1.03 -23.84
CA LEU A 21 5.70 -1.51 -22.64
C LEU A 21 6.35 -0.33 -21.93
N GLU A 22 5.83 -0.03 -20.74
CA GLU A 22 6.50 0.85 -19.78
C GLU A 22 7.54 0.02 -19.03
N ASP A 23 8.72 -0.07 -19.63
CA ASP A 23 9.79 -0.92 -19.14
C ASP A 23 10.53 -0.30 -17.96
N VAL A 24 11.15 -1.18 -17.17
CA VAL A 24 12.01 -0.80 -16.06
C VAL A 24 13.46 -0.67 -16.51
N PRO A 25 14.23 0.26 -15.91
CA PRO A 25 15.65 0.38 -16.19
C PRO A 25 16.43 -0.89 -15.85
N HIS A 26 17.50 -1.11 -16.60
CA HIS A 26 18.44 -2.20 -16.40
C HIS A 26 19.86 -1.64 -16.26
N LEU A 27 20.73 -2.29 -15.48
CA LEU A 27 22.12 -1.82 -15.28
C LEU A 27 22.89 -1.66 -16.60
N SER A 28 22.61 -2.51 -17.59
CA SER A 28 23.21 -2.43 -18.93
C SER A 28 22.78 -1.21 -19.73
N ASP A 29 21.75 -0.49 -19.29
CA ASP A 29 21.32 0.75 -19.95
C ASP A 29 22.33 1.89 -19.73
N TYR A 30 23.21 1.78 -18.72
CA TYR A 30 24.18 2.84 -18.39
C TYR A 30 25.56 2.36 -17.92
N ILE A 31 25.78 1.05 -17.80
CA ILE A 31 27.11 0.47 -17.55
C ILE A 31 27.46 -0.42 -18.74
N LEU A 32 28.55 -0.07 -19.43
CA LEU A 32 29.06 -0.81 -20.57
C LEU A 32 29.75 -2.10 -20.13
N ASP A 33 29.71 -3.11 -20.99
CA ASP A 33 30.44 -4.39 -20.83
C ASP A 33 30.18 -5.12 -19.49
N LEU A 34 28.95 -5.05 -19.00
CA LEU A 34 28.55 -5.75 -17.78
C LEU A 34 28.66 -7.28 -17.94
N PRO A 35 29.41 -7.97 -17.06
CA PRO A 35 29.48 -9.42 -17.10
C PRO A 35 28.13 -10.05 -16.70
N THR A 36 27.79 -11.13 -17.39
CA THR A 36 26.62 -11.97 -17.08
C THR A 36 27.06 -13.33 -16.57
N TYR A 37 26.30 -13.89 -15.64
CA TYR A 37 26.54 -15.21 -15.06
C TYR A 37 25.31 -16.11 -15.24
N PRO A 38 25.46 -17.44 -15.34
CA PRO A 38 24.33 -18.35 -15.31
C PRO A 38 23.60 -18.22 -13.97
N ASN A 39 22.26 -18.24 -13.99
CA ASN A 39 21.48 -18.14 -12.77
C ASN A 39 21.66 -19.42 -11.90
N PRO A 40 22.05 -19.30 -10.61
CA PRO A 40 22.20 -20.45 -9.70
C PRO A 40 20.96 -21.34 -9.58
N LEU A 41 19.77 -20.79 -9.87
CA LEU A 41 18.51 -21.52 -9.89
C LEU A 41 18.47 -22.67 -10.90
N GLN A 42 19.32 -22.66 -11.93
CA GLN A 42 19.45 -23.78 -12.88
C GLN A 42 19.81 -25.11 -12.18
N SER A 43 20.56 -25.02 -11.08
CA SER A 43 20.98 -26.16 -10.26
C SER A 43 20.17 -26.33 -8.96
N ASN A 44 19.14 -25.51 -8.74
CA ASN A 44 18.38 -25.53 -7.50
C ASN A 44 17.32 -26.65 -7.51
N ALA A 45 17.36 -27.54 -6.52
CA ALA A 45 16.48 -28.70 -6.43
C ALA A 45 14.99 -28.35 -6.33
N ALA A 46 14.63 -27.18 -5.77
CA ALA A 46 13.22 -26.74 -5.71
C ALA A 46 12.70 -26.28 -7.09
N TYR A 47 13.59 -25.82 -7.97
CA TYR A 47 13.23 -25.34 -9.30
C TYR A 47 13.36 -26.42 -10.38
N SER A 48 14.07 -27.51 -10.11
CA SER A 48 14.28 -28.62 -11.07
C SER A 48 12.99 -29.38 -11.43
N VAL A 49 11.94 -29.29 -10.61
CA VAL A 49 10.63 -29.91 -10.87
C VAL A 49 9.73 -29.10 -11.80
N VAL A 50 10.09 -27.85 -12.11
CA VAL A 50 9.26 -26.92 -12.89
C VAL A 50 9.59 -27.00 -14.38
N ARG A 51 8.59 -27.23 -15.25
CA ARG A 51 8.76 -27.38 -16.71
C ARG A 51 9.31 -26.12 -17.41
N GLN A 52 8.90 -24.94 -16.95
CA GLN A 52 9.39 -23.63 -17.42
C GLN A 52 9.65 -22.77 -16.19
N TYR A 53 10.90 -22.73 -15.74
CA TYR A 53 11.28 -22.11 -14.47
C TYR A 53 11.75 -20.66 -14.62
N PHE A 54 12.23 -20.26 -15.80
CA PHE A 54 12.60 -18.88 -16.10
C PHE A 54 11.51 -18.14 -16.86
N VAL A 55 11.41 -16.86 -16.57
CA VAL A 55 10.52 -15.93 -17.27
C VAL A 55 11.27 -15.35 -18.47
N ASP A 56 10.62 -15.37 -19.62
CA ASP A 56 11.18 -14.83 -20.87
C ASP A 56 11.31 -13.31 -20.81
N GLU A 57 12.32 -12.78 -21.51
CA GLU A 57 12.57 -11.33 -21.55
C GLU A 57 11.46 -10.57 -22.28
N ASP A 58 10.64 -11.23 -23.11
CA ASP A 58 9.52 -10.57 -23.79
C ASP A 58 8.18 -10.75 -23.06
N ASP A 59 8.17 -11.47 -21.92
CA ASP A 59 6.96 -11.65 -21.14
C ASP A 59 6.49 -10.33 -20.51
N THR A 60 5.29 -9.91 -20.89
CA THR A 60 4.66 -8.70 -20.38
C THR A 60 3.23 -8.94 -19.92
N VAL A 61 2.80 -8.12 -18.96
CA VAL A 61 1.50 -8.18 -18.32
C VAL A 61 0.76 -6.89 -18.65
N GLN A 62 -0.42 -7.01 -19.23
CA GLN A 62 -1.25 -5.87 -19.62
C GLN A 62 -1.81 -5.16 -18.38
N GLU A 63 -1.85 -3.83 -18.37
CA GLU A 63 -2.50 -3.04 -17.32
C GLU A 63 -4.02 -3.20 -17.36
N LYS A 64 -4.60 -3.07 -18.56
CA LYS A 64 -6.05 -3.14 -18.77
C LYS A 64 -6.42 -4.37 -19.60
N ILE A 65 -6.95 -5.40 -18.93
CA ILE A 65 -7.37 -6.65 -19.57
C ILE A 65 -8.81 -6.63 -20.09
N VAL A 66 -9.62 -5.67 -19.67
CA VAL A 66 -11.00 -5.48 -20.17
C VAL A 66 -10.99 -4.40 -21.24
N VAL A 67 -11.08 -4.81 -22.51
CA VAL A 67 -10.98 -3.93 -23.68
C VAL A 67 -12.08 -4.24 -24.70
N HIS A 68 -12.37 -3.29 -25.60
CA HIS A 68 -13.22 -3.56 -26.76
C HIS A 68 -12.39 -4.12 -27.91
N LYS A 69 -13.06 -4.78 -28.87
CA LYS A 69 -12.44 -5.48 -30.00
C LYS A 69 -11.38 -4.63 -30.73
N ASP A 70 -11.66 -3.35 -30.94
CA ASP A 70 -10.83 -2.44 -31.72
C ASP A 70 -10.03 -1.45 -30.86
N SER A 71 -9.99 -1.67 -29.53
CA SER A 71 -9.19 -0.85 -28.62
C SER A 71 -7.70 -1.17 -28.77
N PRO A 72 -6.82 -0.17 -28.59
CA PRO A 72 -5.39 -0.43 -28.52
C PRO A 72 -5.06 -1.38 -27.38
N ARG A 73 -3.99 -2.18 -27.54
CA ARG A 73 -3.49 -3.07 -26.48
C ARG A 73 -3.08 -2.30 -25.23
N GLY A 74 -2.62 -1.06 -25.40
CA GLY A 74 -2.35 -0.14 -24.31
C GLY A 74 -1.07 -0.49 -23.56
N THR A 75 -1.03 -0.10 -22.29
CA THR A 75 0.15 -0.22 -21.44
C THR A 75 0.35 -1.63 -20.91
N HIS A 76 1.60 -2.06 -20.93
CA HIS A 76 2.09 -3.32 -20.41
C HIS A 76 3.26 -3.09 -19.46
N PHE A 77 3.43 -3.99 -18.49
CA PHE A 77 4.56 -4.04 -17.57
C PHE A 77 5.33 -5.33 -17.74
N ARG A 78 6.62 -5.29 -17.44
CA ARG A 78 7.49 -6.46 -17.52
C ARG A 78 7.08 -7.49 -16.47
N ARG A 79 6.95 -8.77 -16.87
CA ARG A 79 6.66 -9.85 -15.93
C ARG A 79 7.84 -10.10 -14.99
N ALA A 80 7.59 -10.15 -13.70
CA ALA A 80 8.59 -10.45 -12.70
C ALA A 80 8.89 -11.95 -12.62
N GLY A 81 10.13 -12.28 -12.26
CA GLY A 81 10.55 -13.66 -12.02
C GLY A 81 12.02 -13.90 -12.35
N PRO A 82 12.53 -15.11 -12.10
CA PRO A 82 13.93 -15.43 -12.35
C PRO A 82 14.24 -15.39 -13.85
N ARG A 83 15.43 -14.88 -14.19
CA ARG A 83 15.97 -14.86 -15.57
C ARG A 83 17.04 -15.92 -15.75
N GLN A 84 17.30 -16.33 -16.99
CA GLN A 84 18.35 -17.32 -17.29
C GLN A 84 19.75 -16.85 -16.87
N LYS A 85 20.01 -15.54 -16.99
CA LYS A 85 21.27 -14.89 -16.64
C LYS A 85 21.05 -13.91 -15.49
N VAL A 86 22.08 -13.75 -14.67
CA VAL A 86 22.15 -12.75 -13.59
C VAL A 86 23.35 -11.84 -13.81
N TYR A 87 23.30 -10.63 -13.26
CA TYR A 87 24.33 -9.59 -13.42
C TYR A 87 25.15 -9.38 -12.14
N PHE A 88 24.79 -10.10 -11.10
CA PHE A 88 25.52 -10.17 -9.84
C PHE A 88 25.97 -11.59 -9.57
N LYS A 89 27.27 -11.75 -9.30
CA LYS A 89 27.81 -13.00 -8.79
C LYS A 89 27.48 -13.08 -7.29
N PRO A 90 26.94 -14.20 -6.78
CA PRO A 90 26.49 -14.29 -5.40
C PRO A 90 27.54 -13.92 -4.34
N SER A 91 28.81 -14.27 -4.58
CA SER A 91 29.94 -13.96 -3.68
C SER A 91 30.23 -12.47 -3.56
N ASP A 92 29.79 -11.68 -4.54
CA ASP A 92 30.12 -10.27 -4.66
C ASP A 92 28.93 -9.41 -4.20
N VAL A 93 27.78 -10.01 -3.91
CA VAL A 93 26.57 -9.28 -3.51
C VAL A 93 26.68 -8.87 -2.04
N ARG A 94 26.51 -7.57 -1.81
CA ARG A 94 26.27 -6.99 -0.49
C ARG A 94 24.94 -6.27 -0.51
N ALA A 95 23.93 -6.94 0.05
CA ALA A 95 22.54 -6.49 0.00
C ALA A 95 22.15 -5.71 1.26
N CYS A 96 21.32 -4.69 1.08
CA CYS A 96 20.82 -3.83 2.14
C CYS A 96 19.30 -3.78 2.12
N ILE A 97 18.65 -3.92 3.28
CA ILE A 97 17.20 -3.82 3.45
C ILE A 97 16.87 -2.65 4.38
N VAL A 98 15.88 -1.83 4.03
CA VAL A 98 15.39 -0.73 4.87
C VAL A 98 13.86 -0.68 4.91
N THR A 99 13.29 -0.45 6.09
CA THR A 99 11.84 -0.25 6.29
C THR A 99 11.51 1.17 6.75
N CYS A 100 10.68 1.88 5.98
CA CYS A 100 10.31 3.29 6.23
C CYS A 100 8.79 3.49 6.39
N GLY A 101 8.41 4.55 7.11
CA GLY A 101 7.03 5.00 7.25
C GLY A 101 6.25 4.30 8.39
N GLY A 102 4.94 4.17 8.23
CA GLY A 102 4.07 3.50 9.21
C GLY A 102 4.17 1.97 9.15
N LEU A 103 3.86 1.30 10.26
CA LEU A 103 3.78 -0.16 10.31
C LEU A 103 2.67 -0.71 9.42
N CYS A 104 2.84 -1.94 8.99
CA CYS A 104 1.94 -2.70 8.13
C CYS A 104 2.15 -4.19 8.42
N PRO A 105 1.09 -5.01 8.51
CA PRO A 105 1.23 -6.46 8.57
C PRO A 105 2.04 -6.95 7.36
N GLY A 106 2.94 -7.92 7.57
CA GLY A 106 3.77 -8.51 6.51
C GLY A 106 5.16 -7.91 6.32
N LEU A 107 5.49 -6.80 6.98
CA LEU A 107 6.83 -6.18 6.93
C LEU A 107 7.96 -7.19 7.25
N ASN A 108 7.84 -7.91 8.36
CA ASN A 108 8.80 -8.94 8.74
C ASN A 108 8.83 -10.12 7.75
N THR A 109 7.70 -10.46 7.14
CA THR A 109 7.65 -11.50 6.10
C THR A 109 8.45 -11.07 4.88
N VAL A 110 8.28 -9.83 4.41
CA VAL A 110 9.08 -9.30 3.28
C VAL A 110 10.58 -9.33 3.61
N ILE A 111 10.99 -8.86 4.80
CA ILE A 111 12.41 -8.90 5.22
C ILE A 111 12.94 -10.34 5.21
N ARG A 112 12.21 -11.27 5.82
CA ARG A 112 12.58 -12.68 5.89
C ARG A 112 12.77 -13.27 4.50
N GLU A 113 11.83 -13.03 3.60
CA GLU A 113 11.81 -13.65 2.28
C GLU A 113 12.86 -13.06 1.33
N ILE A 114 13.23 -11.79 1.51
CA ILE A 114 14.40 -11.21 0.82
C ILE A 114 15.69 -11.92 1.30
N VAL A 115 15.89 -12.03 2.62
CA VAL A 115 17.09 -12.66 3.20
C VAL A 115 17.18 -14.14 2.82
N CYS A 116 16.09 -14.89 2.99
CA CYS A 116 16.01 -16.30 2.63
C CYS A 116 16.15 -16.50 1.12
N GLY A 117 15.56 -15.62 0.30
CA GLY A 117 15.67 -15.70 -1.15
C GLY A 117 17.09 -15.46 -1.64
N LEU A 118 17.74 -14.41 -1.17
CA LEU A 118 19.14 -14.13 -1.45
C LEU A 118 20.04 -15.30 -1.03
N HIS A 119 19.81 -15.87 0.15
CA HIS A 119 20.65 -16.94 0.68
C HIS A 119 20.40 -18.30 0.02
N PHE A 120 19.17 -18.81 0.07
CA PHE A 120 18.87 -20.19 -0.36
C PHE A 120 18.69 -20.32 -1.88
N MET A 121 18.23 -19.28 -2.57
CA MET A 121 18.05 -19.33 -4.03
C MET A 121 19.31 -18.91 -4.77
N TYR A 122 20.03 -17.91 -4.27
CA TYR A 122 21.16 -17.31 -4.96
C TYR A 122 22.52 -17.54 -4.30
N GLY A 123 22.59 -18.01 -3.04
CA GLY A 123 23.87 -18.25 -2.36
C GLY A 123 24.54 -16.98 -1.80
N VAL A 124 23.80 -15.88 -1.67
CA VAL A 124 24.29 -14.62 -1.10
C VAL A 124 24.37 -14.74 0.43
N THR A 125 25.51 -14.36 1.00
CA THR A 125 25.74 -14.46 2.45
C THR A 125 25.75 -13.09 3.16
N GLU A 126 26.00 -12.01 2.43
CA GLU A 126 26.10 -10.67 3.01
C GLU A 126 24.81 -9.87 2.82
N VAL A 127 23.95 -9.92 3.84
CA VAL A 127 22.74 -9.10 3.91
C VAL A 127 22.75 -8.28 5.19
N ILE A 128 22.53 -6.97 5.06
CA ILE A 128 22.43 -6.05 6.19
C ILE A 128 21.07 -5.36 6.21
N GLY A 129 20.56 -5.10 7.40
CA GLY A 129 19.40 -4.27 7.63
C GLY A 129 19.82 -2.88 8.12
N VAL A 130 19.23 -1.83 7.55
CA VAL A 130 19.42 -0.45 8.00
C VAL A 130 18.38 -0.11 9.06
N ASP A 131 18.86 0.31 10.22
CA ASP A 131 18.02 0.57 11.38
C ASP A 131 17.24 1.89 11.26
N CYS A 132 15.97 1.87 11.66
CA CYS A 132 15.11 3.05 11.78
C CYS A 132 14.97 3.91 10.52
N GLY A 133 14.73 3.29 9.35
CA GLY A 133 14.40 3.97 8.10
C GLY A 133 15.60 4.68 7.44
N PHE A 134 15.35 5.68 6.60
CA PHE A 134 16.40 6.32 5.79
C PHE A 134 17.54 6.95 6.61
N ARG A 135 17.23 7.47 7.80
CA ARG A 135 18.25 8.03 8.71
C ARG A 135 19.32 7.01 9.11
N GLY A 136 18.97 5.72 9.13
CA GLY A 136 19.88 4.63 9.44
C GLY A 136 21.09 4.54 8.52
N PHE A 137 20.97 5.00 7.27
CA PHE A 137 22.08 4.98 6.33
C PHE A 137 23.27 5.80 6.86
N TYR A 138 23.05 6.99 7.39
CA TYR A 138 24.12 7.88 7.84
C TYR A 138 24.30 7.94 9.37
N SER A 139 23.46 7.27 10.16
CA SER A 139 23.70 7.07 11.59
C SER A 139 24.56 5.84 11.91
N LYS A 140 25.04 5.12 10.89
CA LYS A 140 25.92 3.92 10.96
C LYS A 140 25.36 2.74 11.79
N ASN A 141 24.05 2.66 11.97
CA ASN A 141 23.41 1.53 12.64
C ASN A 141 22.94 0.51 11.58
N THR A 142 23.66 -0.61 11.46
CA THR A 142 23.25 -1.74 10.63
C THR A 142 23.25 -3.03 11.41
N VAL A 143 22.31 -3.92 11.09
CA VAL A 143 22.18 -5.23 11.70
C VAL A 143 22.47 -6.29 10.64
N ALA A 144 23.30 -7.29 10.97
CA ALA A 144 23.53 -8.42 10.08
C ALA A 144 22.27 -9.29 10.01
N LEU A 145 21.81 -9.60 8.79
CA LEU A 145 20.63 -10.43 8.55
C LEU A 145 21.06 -11.77 7.94
N THR A 146 20.78 -12.84 8.66
CA THR A 146 20.98 -14.24 8.22
C THR A 146 19.67 -15.01 8.30
N PRO A 147 19.52 -16.15 7.58
CA PRO A 147 18.33 -16.99 7.70
C PRO A 147 17.99 -17.38 9.14
N LYS A 148 19.01 -17.55 9.98
CA LYS A 148 18.85 -17.81 11.42
C LYS A 148 18.26 -16.61 12.16
N THR A 149 18.74 -15.39 11.90
CA THR A 149 18.20 -14.19 12.56
C THR A 149 16.76 -13.85 12.15
N VAL A 150 16.34 -14.26 10.94
CA VAL A 150 15.00 -13.95 10.40
C VAL A 150 14.03 -15.14 10.46
N SER A 151 14.40 -16.26 11.11
CA SER A 151 13.64 -17.52 11.04
C SER A 151 12.17 -17.34 11.40
N ASP A 152 11.90 -16.63 12.50
CA ASP A 152 10.58 -16.54 13.13
C ASP A 152 9.94 -15.14 13.08
N ILE A 153 10.59 -14.18 12.42
CA ILE A 153 10.14 -12.78 12.46
C ILE A 153 8.78 -12.59 11.77
N HIS A 154 8.45 -13.43 10.78
CA HIS A 154 7.17 -13.45 10.07
C HIS A 154 5.97 -13.73 11.01
N LYS A 155 6.19 -14.36 12.17
CA LYS A 155 5.17 -14.62 13.19
C LYS A 155 4.84 -13.39 14.03
N ARG A 156 5.57 -12.29 13.86
CA ARG A 156 5.46 -11.06 14.65
C ARG A 156 5.04 -9.91 13.74
N GLY A 157 4.15 -9.05 14.25
CA GLY A 157 3.88 -7.77 13.60
C GLY A 157 5.02 -6.77 13.75
N GLY A 158 4.87 -5.60 13.12
CA GLY A 158 5.90 -4.57 13.09
C GLY A 158 7.08 -4.91 12.18
N THR A 159 8.26 -4.35 12.47
CA THR A 159 9.51 -4.58 11.74
C THR A 159 10.68 -4.75 12.71
N ILE A 160 11.53 -5.76 12.51
CA ILE A 160 12.75 -5.96 13.31
C ILE A 160 13.81 -4.88 13.08
N LEU A 161 13.73 -4.13 11.97
CA LEU A 161 14.68 -3.08 11.62
C LEU A 161 14.29 -1.72 12.21
N GLY A 162 13.16 -1.65 12.93
CA GLY A 162 12.56 -0.37 13.28
C GLY A 162 12.09 0.40 12.03
N THR A 163 11.45 1.54 12.24
CA THR A 163 11.03 2.40 11.14
C THR A 163 10.96 3.85 11.58
N SER A 164 11.06 4.77 10.63
CA SER A 164 10.93 6.20 10.90
C SER A 164 10.23 6.91 9.76
N ARG A 165 9.73 8.11 10.07
CA ARG A 165 9.22 9.10 9.13
C ARG A 165 10.31 10.15 8.90
N GLY A 166 10.48 10.60 7.65
CA GLY A 166 11.49 11.60 7.26
C GLY A 166 12.93 11.05 7.21
N GLY A 167 13.91 11.94 7.33
CA GLY A 167 15.34 11.57 7.34
C GLY A 167 15.91 11.15 5.99
N HIS A 168 15.25 11.51 4.89
CA HIS A 168 15.78 11.27 3.55
C HIS A 168 16.80 12.35 3.18
N ASP A 169 18.03 11.93 2.89
CA ASP A 169 19.11 12.76 2.36
C ASP A 169 19.83 11.95 1.27
N THR A 170 19.51 12.23 0.01
CA THR A 170 19.92 11.41 -1.12
C THR A 170 21.44 11.27 -1.21
N SER A 171 22.18 12.38 -1.05
CA SER A 171 23.64 12.37 -1.11
C SER A 171 24.22 11.52 0.01
N LYS A 172 23.82 11.74 1.27
CA LYS A 172 24.33 10.95 2.40
C LYS A 172 24.00 9.47 2.29
N ILE A 173 22.80 9.14 1.79
CA ILE A 173 22.39 7.75 1.57
C ILE A 173 23.29 7.09 0.52
N VAL A 174 23.47 7.72 -0.64
CA VAL A 174 24.26 7.14 -1.73
C VAL A 174 25.76 7.10 -1.38
N ASP A 175 26.27 8.08 -0.65
CA ASP A 175 27.64 8.03 -0.11
C ASP A 175 27.83 6.81 0.80
N ASN A 176 26.89 6.54 1.72
CA ASN A 176 26.96 5.36 2.59
C ASN A 176 26.73 4.03 1.85
N ILE A 177 25.96 4.03 0.75
CA ILE A 177 25.82 2.86 -0.14
C ILE A 177 27.18 2.55 -0.76
N GLN A 178 27.88 3.56 -1.26
CA GLN A 178 29.19 3.40 -1.89
C GLN A 178 30.28 3.03 -0.86
N ASP A 179 30.36 3.74 0.26
CA ASP A 179 31.36 3.50 1.33
C ASP A 179 31.28 2.09 1.92
N ARG A 180 30.08 1.50 1.88
CA ARG A 180 29.84 0.13 2.36
C ARG A 180 29.77 -0.88 1.22
N GLU A 181 30.09 -0.50 0.00
CA GLU A 181 30.11 -1.39 -1.17
C GLU A 181 28.77 -2.13 -1.36
N ILE A 182 27.66 -1.50 -0.97
CA ILE A 182 26.32 -2.06 -1.11
C ILE A 182 25.95 -2.00 -2.59
N ASN A 183 25.62 -3.15 -3.17
CA ASN A 183 25.28 -3.26 -4.59
C ASN A 183 23.85 -3.74 -4.85
N GLN A 184 23.08 -4.02 -3.79
CA GLN A 184 21.63 -4.20 -3.86
C GLN A 184 20.94 -3.50 -2.69
N VAL A 185 19.90 -2.71 -2.98
CA VAL A 185 19.14 -1.95 -1.98
C VAL A 185 17.66 -2.26 -2.14
N TYR A 186 17.07 -2.85 -1.10
CA TYR A 186 15.66 -3.19 -1.01
C TYR A 186 14.96 -2.20 -0.09
N ILE A 187 14.07 -1.38 -0.66
CA ILE A 187 13.43 -0.26 0.03
C ILE A 187 11.95 -0.56 0.23
N ILE A 188 11.56 -0.82 1.48
CA ILE A 188 10.20 -1.19 1.85
C ILE A 188 9.51 0.03 2.49
N GLY A 189 8.46 0.55 1.88
CA GLY A 189 7.77 1.73 2.43
C GLY A 189 6.67 2.29 1.54
N GLY A 190 5.95 3.30 2.03
CA GLY A 190 4.82 3.93 1.32
C GLY A 190 5.27 4.92 0.24
N ASP A 191 4.34 5.73 -0.28
CA ASP A 191 4.59 6.69 -1.37
C ASP A 191 5.83 7.57 -1.16
N GLY A 192 5.92 8.28 -0.03
CA GLY A 192 7.09 9.11 0.28
C GLY A 192 8.42 8.33 0.33
N THR A 193 8.38 7.05 0.69
CA THR A 193 9.54 6.17 0.64
C THR A 193 9.91 5.82 -0.80
N GLN A 194 8.92 5.50 -1.65
CA GLN A 194 9.18 5.17 -3.05
C GLN A 194 9.65 6.39 -3.86
N LYS A 195 9.19 7.60 -3.53
CA LYS A 195 9.76 8.86 -4.02
C LYS A 195 11.24 9.00 -3.65
N GLY A 196 11.58 8.69 -2.40
CA GLY A 196 12.98 8.63 -1.94
C GLY A 196 13.79 7.55 -2.65
N ALA A 197 13.21 6.37 -2.89
CA ALA A 197 13.84 5.29 -3.65
C ALA A 197 14.18 5.71 -5.08
N ASN A 198 13.26 6.43 -5.75
CA ASN A 198 13.49 7.00 -7.07
C ASN A 198 14.66 8.01 -7.06
N ALA A 199 14.72 8.88 -6.04
CA ALA A 199 15.83 9.83 -5.90
C ALA A 199 17.18 9.12 -5.70
N ILE A 200 17.22 8.07 -4.87
CA ILE A 200 18.41 7.22 -4.66
C ILE A 200 18.83 6.56 -5.98
N TYR A 201 17.88 5.97 -6.70
CA TYR A 201 18.15 5.37 -8.02
C TYR A 201 18.72 6.38 -9.02
N LYS A 202 18.12 7.58 -9.12
CA LYS A 202 18.59 8.64 -10.02
C LYS A 202 20.03 9.05 -9.71
N GLU A 203 20.37 9.19 -8.43
CA GLU A 203 21.72 9.55 -8.01
C GLU A 203 22.73 8.41 -8.25
N ILE A 204 22.35 7.16 -8.00
CA ILE A 204 23.15 5.97 -8.34
C ILE A 204 23.46 5.92 -9.84
N ARG A 205 22.44 6.15 -10.68
CA ARG A 205 22.60 6.19 -12.14
C ARG A 205 23.48 7.35 -12.57
N ARG A 206 23.31 8.54 -12.00
CA ARG A 206 24.14 9.72 -12.28
C ARG A 206 25.62 9.45 -11.97
N ARG A 207 25.90 8.68 -10.91
CA ARG A 207 27.26 8.28 -10.52
C ARG A 207 27.78 7.04 -11.27
N GLY A 208 26.96 6.41 -12.13
CA GLY A 208 27.36 5.20 -12.87
C GLY A 208 27.61 3.97 -11.99
N LEU A 209 26.99 3.90 -10.81
CA LEU A 209 27.26 2.82 -9.85
C LEU A 209 26.50 1.54 -10.22
N LYS A 210 27.18 0.39 -10.06
CA LYS A 210 26.58 -0.95 -10.22
C LYS A 210 25.76 -1.32 -8.98
N VAL A 211 24.64 -0.63 -8.77
CA VAL A 211 23.73 -0.84 -7.63
C VAL A 211 22.30 -1.05 -8.13
N ALA A 212 21.69 -2.18 -7.76
CA ALA A 212 20.27 -2.43 -8.01
C ALA A 212 19.42 -1.82 -6.89
N VAL A 213 18.46 -0.96 -7.26
CA VAL A 213 17.48 -0.36 -6.34
C VAL A 213 16.11 -0.96 -6.61
N ALA A 214 15.58 -1.72 -5.64
CA ALA A 214 14.29 -2.38 -5.72
C ALA A 214 13.34 -1.85 -4.63
N GLY A 215 12.18 -1.35 -5.05
CA GLY A 215 11.12 -0.91 -4.17
C GLY A 215 10.10 -2.01 -3.88
N ILE A 216 9.65 -2.08 -2.63
CA ILE A 216 8.51 -2.90 -2.21
C ILE A 216 7.48 -1.95 -1.58
N PRO A 217 6.36 -1.68 -2.26
CA PRO A 217 5.48 -0.59 -1.87
C PRO A 217 4.56 -1.06 -0.73
N LYS A 218 4.58 -0.31 0.37
CA LYS A 218 3.94 -0.66 1.64
C LYS A 218 2.86 0.36 1.98
N THR A 219 1.61 -0.05 1.85
CA THR A 219 0.42 0.66 2.35
C THR A 219 -0.61 -0.37 2.77
N ILE A 220 -1.36 -0.10 3.83
CA ILE A 220 -2.55 -0.88 4.17
C ILE A 220 -3.79 -0.31 3.48
N ASP A 221 -3.74 0.92 2.98
CA ASP A 221 -4.91 1.61 2.42
C ASP A 221 -5.25 1.15 1.00
N ASN A 222 -4.45 0.24 0.41
CA ASN A 222 -4.57 -0.26 -0.96
C ASN A 222 -4.70 0.85 -2.04
N ASP A 223 -3.96 1.94 -1.84
CA ASP A 223 -4.03 3.17 -2.63
C ASP A 223 -2.91 3.31 -3.68
N ILE A 224 -2.24 2.21 -4.02
CA ILE A 224 -1.11 2.23 -4.97
C ILE A 224 -1.63 2.12 -6.41
N PRO A 225 -1.29 3.04 -7.33
CA PRO A 225 -1.63 2.92 -8.74
C PRO A 225 -1.09 1.63 -9.35
N VAL A 226 -1.77 1.13 -10.39
CA VAL A 226 -1.39 -0.05 -11.18
C VAL A 226 -1.46 -1.38 -10.42
N ILE A 227 -1.16 -1.40 -9.13
CA ILE A 227 -1.09 -2.59 -8.29
C ILE A 227 -2.50 -2.99 -7.85
N ASP A 228 -2.87 -4.25 -8.10
CA ASP A 228 -4.19 -4.81 -7.74
C ASP A 228 -4.46 -4.77 -6.23
N LYS A 229 -3.42 -5.10 -5.45
CA LYS A 229 -3.49 -5.22 -4.00
C LYS A 229 -2.14 -4.90 -3.33
N SER A 230 -2.12 -4.15 -2.25
CA SER A 230 -0.96 -3.96 -1.39
C SER A 230 -0.89 -5.02 -0.27
N PHE A 231 0.32 -5.42 0.13
CA PHE A 231 0.45 -6.41 1.21
C PHE A 231 0.03 -5.79 2.54
N GLY A 232 -0.63 -6.60 3.37
CA GLY A 232 -1.20 -6.18 4.65
C GLY A 232 -2.63 -5.64 4.54
N PHE A 233 -3.16 -5.46 3.33
CA PHE A 233 -4.54 -5.00 3.11
C PHE A 233 -5.58 -6.04 3.59
N ASP A 234 -5.43 -7.31 3.21
CA ASP A 234 -6.39 -8.35 3.61
C ASP A 234 -6.40 -8.52 5.14
N THR A 235 -5.21 -8.52 5.74
CA THR A 235 -5.04 -8.57 7.20
C THR A 235 -5.69 -7.36 7.86
N ALA A 236 -5.55 -6.16 7.28
CA ALA A 236 -6.17 -4.96 7.82
C ALA A 236 -7.70 -5.01 7.75
N VAL A 237 -8.26 -5.55 6.65
CA VAL A 237 -9.71 -5.77 6.49
C VAL A 237 -10.22 -6.79 7.51
N GLU A 238 -9.49 -7.89 7.73
CA GLU A 238 -9.84 -8.91 8.72
C GLU A 238 -9.89 -8.35 10.15
N GLU A 239 -8.89 -7.57 10.57
CA GLU A 239 -8.90 -6.96 11.91
C GLU A 239 -9.93 -5.83 12.03
N ALA A 240 -10.17 -5.07 10.96
CA ALA A 240 -11.25 -4.10 10.91
C ALA A 240 -12.61 -4.78 11.12
N GLN A 241 -12.84 -5.94 10.51
CA GLN A 241 -14.04 -6.73 10.71
C GLN A 241 -14.20 -7.15 12.18
N ARG A 242 -13.12 -7.58 12.87
CA ARG A 242 -13.19 -7.93 14.29
C ARG A 242 -13.64 -6.75 15.16
N ALA A 243 -13.18 -5.53 14.86
CA ALA A 243 -13.62 -4.33 15.55
C ALA A 243 -15.09 -3.98 15.25
N ILE A 244 -15.53 -4.17 14.01
CA ILE A 244 -16.94 -4.01 13.61
C ILE A 244 -17.84 -4.99 14.37
N ASN A 245 -17.45 -6.26 14.44
CA ASN A 245 -18.22 -7.29 15.14
C ASN A 245 -18.38 -6.94 16.63
N ALA A 246 -17.31 -6.43 17.27
CA ALA A 246 -17.38 -5.96 18.65
C ALA A 246 -18.35 -4.77 18.81
N ALA A 247 -18.29 -3.80 17.89
CA ALA A 247 -19.21 -2.66 17.88
C ALA A 247 -20.67 -3.09 17.66
N HIS A 248 -20.91 -4.09 16.83
CA HIS A 248 -22.24 -4.64 16.58
C HIS A 248 -22.81 -5.33 17.82
N VAL A 249 -22.01 -6.15 18.52
CA VAL A 249 -22.42 -6.76 19.80
C VAL A 249 -22.75 -5.70 20.84
N GLU A 250 -21.92 -4.66 20.98
CA GLU A 250 -22.19 -3.54 21.90
C GLU A 250 -23.47 -2.79 21.52
N ALA A 251 -23.69 -2.51 20.23
CA ALA A 251 -24.86 -1.76 19.76
C ALA A 251 -26.17 -2.56 19.94
N THR A 252 -26.16 -3.87 19.70
CA THR A 252 -27.35 -4.73 19.83
C THR A 252 -27.70 -5.06 21.30
N SER A 253 -26.75 -4.89 22.22
CA SER A 253 -26.93 -5.25 23.64
C SER A 253 -27.64 -4.17 24.46
N VAL A 254 -27.96 -3.01 23.89
CA VAL A 254 -28.58 -1.87 24.57
C VAL A 254 -29.65 -1.23 23.69
N GLU A 255 -30.67 -0.65 24.31
CA GLU A 255 -31.70 0.09 23.60
C GLU A 255 -31.11 1.33 22.92
N ASN A 256 -31.48 1.54 21.64
CA ASN A 256 -30.97 2.62 20.79
C ASN A 256 -29.43 2.70 20.78
N GLY A 257 -28.78 1.53 20.70
CA GLY A 257 -27.33 1.40 20.71
C GLY A 257 -26.68 1.83 19.39
N ILE A 258 -25.60 2.61 19.47
CA ILE A 258 -24.78 3.02 18.34
C ILE A 258 -23.34 2.57 18.55
N GLY A 259 -22.83 1.74 17.63
CA GLY A 259 -21.42 1.38 17.55
C GLY A 259 -20.70 2.18 16.47
N ILE A 260 -19.76 3.05 16.84
CA ILE A 260 -18.91 3.78 15.87
C ILE A 260 -17.53 3.15 15.84
N VAL A 261 -17.07 2.76 14.65
CA VAL A 261 -15.73 2.20 14.41
C VAL A 261 -14.94 3.11 13.49
N LYS A 262 -13.86 3.70 14.00
CA LYS A 262 -12.92 4.46 13.15
C LYS A 262 -11.94 3.49 12.50
N LEU A 263 -11.84 3.52 11.18
CA LEU A 263 -10.88 2.72 10.42
C LEU A 263 -9.82 3.57 9.75
N MET A 264 -8.75 2.88 9.34
CA MET A 264 -7.69 3.46 8.52
C MET A 264 -8.25 3.85 7.13
N GLY A 265 -7.63 4.84 6.50
CA GLY A 265 -8.13 5.43 5.25
C GLY A 265 -7.96 6.95 5.26
N ARG A 266 -6.71 7.40 5.16
CA ARG A 266 -6.36 8.83 5.21
C ARG A 266 -6.88 9.61 4.01
N TYR A 267 -6.67 9.05 2.83
CA TYR A 267 -7.04 9.66 1.54
C TYR A 267 -7.97 8.78 0.72
N SER A 268 -8.07 7.50 1.08
CA SER A 268 -8.91 6.51 0.40
C SER A 268 -9.67 5.62 1.39
N GLY A 269 -10.88 5.23 1.01
CA GLY A 269 -11.82 4.48 1.83
C GLY A 269 -11.79 2.95 1.66
N PHE A 270 -10.76 2.37 1.04
CA PHE A 270 -10.79 0.95 0.65
C PHE A 270 -10.98 0.00 1.84
N ILE A 271 -10.24 0.18 2.95
CA ILE A 271 -10.41 -0.66 4.14
C ILE A 271 -11.84 -0.56 4.67
N ALA A 272 -12.37 0.66 4.80
CA ALA A 272 -13.73 0.88 5.29
C ALA A 272 -14.80 0.25 4.39
N MET A 273 -14.66 0.40 3.07
CA MET A 273 -15.58 -0.20 2.09
C MET A 273 -15.53 -1.74 2.13
N TYR A 274 -14.32 -2.33 2.10
CA TYR A 274 -14.15 -3.78 2.10
C TYR A 274 -14.55 -4.41 3.44
N ALA A 275 -14.19 -3.80 4.57
CA ALA A 275 -14.59 -4.28 5.90
C ALA A 275 -16.11 -4.23 6.09
N THR A 276 -16.77 -3.18 5.58
CA THR A 276 -18.23 -3.08 5.58
C THR A 276 -18.86 -4.20 4.76
N LEU A 277 -18.38 -4.43 3.53
CA LEU A 277 -18.86 -5.52 2.67
C LEU A 277 -18.62 -6.91 3.28
N ALA A 278 -17.50 -7.09 3.98
CA ALA A 278 -17.13 -8.36 4.60
C ALA A 278 -17.91 -8.66 5.89
N SER A 279 -18.18 -7.65 6.73
CA SER A 279 -18.94 -7.82 7.97
C SER A 279 -20.44 -8.01 7.71
N ARG A 280 -21.03 -7.19 6.83
CA ARG A 280 -22.50 -7.09 6.62
C ARG A 280 -23.31 -6.59 7.83
N ASP A 281 -22.67 -6.25 8.94
CA ASP A 281 -23.32 -5.71 10.15
C ASP A 281 -23.31 -4.18 10.23
N VAL A 282 -22.78 -3.52 9.19
CA VAL A 282 -22.62 -2.07 9.12
C VAL A 282 -23.83 -1.42 8.45
N ASP A 283 -24.44 -0.44 9.11
CA ASP A 283 -25.57 0.33 8.57
C ASP A 283 -25.12 1.58 7.81
N CYS A 284 -23.94 2.13 8.14
CA CYS A 284 -23.41 3.32 7.50
C CYS A 284 -21.88 3.26 7.36
N CYS A 285 -21.39 3.39 6.13
CA CYS A 285 -19.97 3.53 5.81
C CYS A 285 -19.68 4.94 5.28
N LEU A 286 -18.78 5.65 5.96
CA LEU A 286 -18.33 6.99 5.63
C LEU A 286 -16.86 6.97 5.22
N ILE A 287 -16.56 7.44 4.00
CA ILE A 287 -15.22 7.43 3.40
C ILE A 287 -14.81 8.84 2.91
N PRO A 288 -13.50 9.12 2.75
CA PRO A 288 -13.02 10.42 2.27
C PRO A 288 -13.58 10.83 0.91
N GLU A 289 -13.87 9.85 0.04
CA GLU A 289 -14.34 10.08 -1.33
C GLU A 289 -15.82 10.39 -1.45
N SER A 290 -16.63 10.12 -0.42
CA SER A 290 -18.07 10.33 -0.42
C SER A 290 -18.44 11.42 0.57
N PRO A 291 -18.63 12.68 0.12
CA PRO A 291 -19.09 13.78 0.96
C PRO A 291 -20.44 13.47 1.63
N PHE A 292 -20.65 14.04 2.80
CA PHE A 292 -21.89 13.92 3.55
C PHE A 292 -22.13 15.19 4.39
N TYR A 293 -23.38 15.41 4.76
CA TYR A 293 -23.78 16.48 5.67
C TYR A 293 -24.57 15.92 6.85
N LEU A 294 -24.53 16.62 7.98
CA LEU A 294 -25.06 16.12 9.25
C LEU A 294 -26.56 16.39 9.40
N GLU A 295 -26.99 17.63 9.18
CA GLU A 295 -28.33 18.15 9.47
C GLU A 295 -29.15 18.45 8.21
N GLY A 296 -30.48 18.39 8.32
CA GLY A 296 -31.41 18.64 7.22
C GLY A 296 -31.94 17.36 6.58
N LYS A 297 -32.94 17.52 5.70
CA LYS A 297 -33.62 16.39 5.05
C LYS A 297 -32.62 15.55 4.26
N GLY A 298 -32.54 14.25 4.51
CA GLY A 298 -31.58 13.33 3.89
C GLY A 298 -30.19 13.34 4.53
N GLY A 299 -29.99 14.09 5.62
CA GLY A 299 -28.73 14.18 6.35
C GLY A 299 -28.45 12.96 7.22
N LEU A 300 -27.21 12.86 7.70
CA LEU A 300 -26.75 11.73 8.50
C LEU A 300 -27.58 11.54 9.77
N TYR A 301 -27.95 12.61 10.49
CA TYR A 301 -28.72 12.47 11.72
C TYR A 301 -30.14 11.95 11.51
N GLU A 302 -30.80 12.36 10.42
CA GLU A 302 -32.12 11.82 10.07
C GLU A 302 -32.03 10.32 9.76
N PHE A 303 -30.97 9.91 9.04
CA PHE A 303 -30.72 8.51 8.74
C PHE A 303 -30.45 7.69 10.01
N ILE A 304 -29.65 8.20 10.96
CA ILE A 304 -29.40 7.55 12.25
C ILE A 304 -30.72 7.38 13.02
N ALA A 305 -31.51 8.46 13.16
CA ALA A 305 -32.78 8.42 13.88
C ALA A 305 -33.79 7.46 13.23
N LYS A 306 -33.79 7.35 11.89
CA LYS A 306 -34.60 6.38 11.16
C LYS A 306 -34.14 4.94 11.46
N ARG A 307 -32.84 4.66 11.36
CA ARG A 307 -32.29 3.32 11.62
C ARG A 307 -32.54 2.84 13.04
N LEU A 308 -32.37 3.69 14.04
CA LEU A 308 -32.66 3.34 15.42
C LEU A 308 -34.15 3.00 15.63
N ARG A 309 -35.07 3.73 14.99
CA ARG A 309 -36.52 3.41 15.04
C ARG A 309 -36.87 2.10 14.35
N GLU A 310 -36.17 1.74 13.27
CA GLU A 310 -36.43 0.52 12.51
C GLU A 310 -35.81 -0.72 13.15
N ASN A 311 -34.57 -0.60 13.65
CA ASN A 311 -33.74 -1.75 14.04
C ASN A 311 -33.37 -1.79 15.52
N GLY A 312 -33.59 -0.71 16.29
CA GLY A 312 -33.21 -0.57 17.69
C GLY A 312 -31.71 -0.37 17.95
N HIS A 313 -30.87 -0.48 16.91
CA HIS A 313 -29.42 -0.29 17.00
C HIS A 313 -28.85 0.17 15.64
N MET A 314 -27.59 0.61 15.64
CA MET A 314 -26.88 1.01 14.42
C MET A 314 -25.36 0.84 14.55
N VAL A 315 -24.70 0.39 13.48
CA VAL A 315 -23.23 0.39 13.36
C VAL A 315 -22.78 1.36 12.26
N ILE A 316 -21.85 2.25 12.62
CA ILE A 316 -21.25 3.25 11.73
C ILE A 316 -19.76 2.97 11.61
N VAL A 317 -19.30 2.76 10.39
CA VAL A 317 -17.87 2.70 10.04
C VAL A 317 -17.46 4.04 9.43
N ILE A 318 -16.39 4.64 9.96
CA ILE A 318 -15.85 5.91 9.47
C ILE A 318 -14.36 5.79 9.22
N ALA A 319 -13.92 6.04 7.99
CA ALA A 319 -12.49 6.15 7.69
C ALA A 319 -11.92 7.46 8.27
N GLU A 320 -10.67 7.44 8.75
CA GLU A 320 -10.05 8.58 9.43
C GLU A 320 -10.05 9.88 8.60
N GLY A 321 -9.99 9.78 7.27
CA GLY A 321 -10.03 10.93 6.35
C GLY A 321 -11.42 11.44 6.00
N ALA A 322 -12.50 10.74 6.38
CA ALA A 322 -13.86 11.16 6.08
C ALA A 322 -14.24 12.41 6.89
N GLY A 323 -14.99 13.33 6.30
CA GLY A 323 -15.58 14.49 7.01
C GLY A 323 -14.58 15.47 7.63
N GLN A 324 -13.30 15.45 7.23
CA GLN A 324 -12.26 16.33 7.80
C GLN A 324 -12.55 17.82 7.54
N ASP A 325 -13.30 18.14 6.50
CA ASP A 325 -13.86 19.45 6.20
C ASP A 325 -14.90 19.93 7.24
N LEU A 326 -15.63 19.00 7.85
CA LEU A 326 -16.63 19.29 8.90
C LEU A 326 -15.99 19.50 10.29
N VAL A 327 -14.80 18.92 10.54
CA VAL A 327 -14.08 19.03 11.82
C VAL A 327 -13.18 20.28 11.87
N ALA A 328 -12.91 20.91 10.73
CA ALA A 328 -11.87 21.93 10.60
C ALA A 328 -12.35 23.35 10.98
N GLU A 329 -12.38 23.65 12.29
CA GLU A 329 -12.03 24.98 12.79
C GLU A 329 -10.53 24.99 13.14
N SER A 330 -9.75 25.73 12.33
CA SER A 330 -8.40 26.29 12.55
C SER A 330 -7.34 25.49 13.35
N ILE A 331 -6.38 24.90 12.63
CA ILE A 331 -4.89 24.91 12.79
C ILE A 331 -4.33 23.71 12.00
N GLU A 332 -3.50 23.96 10.98
CA GLU A 332 -2.85 22.91 10.18
C GLU A 332 -1.51 22.50 10.81
N GLN A 333 -1.44 21.29 11.36
CA GLN A 333 -0.17 20.70 11.81
C GLN A 333 0.28 19.62 10.83
N GLN A 334 1.60 19.47 10.64
CA GLN A 334 2.19 18.46 9.75
C GLN A 334 3.11 17.51 10.52
N ASP A 335 3.22 16.25 10.06
CA ASP A 335 4.19 15.28 10.57
C ASP A 335 5.61 15.53 10.00
N ALA A 336 6.61 14.81 10.52
CA ALA A 336 8.01 14.94 10.09
C ALA A 336 8.27 14.54 8.62
N SER A 337 7.26 14.01 7.91
CA SER A 337 7.30 13.73 6.47
C SER A 337 6.44 14.70 5.66
N GLY A 338 5.93 15.77 6.27
CA GLY A 338 5.13 16.80 5.62
C GLY A 338 3.64 16.45 5.44
N ASN A 339 3.14 15.36 6.05
CA ASN A 339 1.73 15.00 5.94
C ASN A 339 0.87 15.78 6.95
N LYS A 340 -0.29 16.29 6.52
CA LYS A 340 -1.25 16.95 7.42
C LYS A 340 -1.74 15.97 8.51
N LEU A 341 -1.76 16.42 9.76
CA LEU A 341 -2.31 15.67 10.88
C LEU A 341 -3.83 15.77 10.86
N LEU A 342 -4.49 14.62 10.79
CA LEU A 342 -5.95 14.52 10.82
C LEU A 342 -6.47 14.62 12.25
N LYS A 343 -7.63 15.25 12.43
CA LYS A 343 -8.37 15.23 13.70
C LYS A 343 -9.09 13.89 13.85
N ASP A 344 -9.34 13.46 15.08
CA ASP A 344 -10.11 12.24 15.34
C ASP A 344 -11.60 12.45 15.01
N VAL A 345 -11.96 12.12 13.76
CA VAL A 345 -13.34 12.22 13.28
C VAL A 345 -14.28 11.24 13.99
N GLY A 346 -13.79 10.09 14.45
CA GLY A 346 -14.61 9.10 15.14
C GLY A 346 -15.09 9.63 16.49
N LEU A 347 -14.17 10.22 17.27
CA LEU A 347 -14.51 10.88 18.52
C LEU A 347 -15.39 12.11 18.29
N TRP A 348 -15.05 12.95 17.31
CA TRP A 348 -15.84 14.14 16.98
C TRP A 348 -17.27 13.80 16.58
N MET A 349 -17.46 12.80 15.71
CA MET A 349 -18.77 12.31 15.28
C MET A 349 -19.59 11.79 16.47
N SER A 350 -18.93 11.05 17.37
CA SER A 350 -19.55 10.53 18.59
C SER A 350 -20.12 11.63 19.49
N LEU A 351 -19.38 12.73 19.66
CA LEU A 351 -19.84 13.89 20.42
C LEU A 351 -21.00 14.61 19.73
N LYS A 352 -20.89 14.81 18.42
CA LYS A 352 -21.89 15.54 17.63
C LYS A 352 -23.24 14.82 17.54
N ILE A 353 -23.23 13.50 17.41
CA ILE A 353 -24.46 12.69 17.49
C ILE A 353 -25.12 12.82 18.87
N LYS A 354 -24.34 12.70 19.96
CA LYS A 354 -24.87 12.87 21.34
C LYS A 354 -25.47 14.26 21.56
N GLU A 355 -24.75 15.31 21.15
CA GLU A 355 -25.22 16.70 21.25
C GLU A 355 -26.53 16.90 20.48
N TYR A 356 -26.62 16.40 19.24
CA TYR A 356 -27.81 16.57 18.40
C TYR A 356 -29.04 15.86 18.98
N PHE A 357 -28.89 14.60 19.40
CA PHE A 357 -30.00 13.79 19.93
C PHE A 357 -30.53 14.35 21.25
N ALA A 358 -29.64 14.82 22.13
CA ALA A 358 -30.01 15.46 23.39
C ALA A 358 -30.70 16.83 23.16
N LYS A 359 -30.12 17.69 22.31
CA LYS A 359 -30.64 19.04 22.05
C LYS A 359 -32.03 19.04 21.41
N HIS A 360 -32.28 18.11 20.50
CA HIS A 360 -33.55 18.02 19.77
C HIS A 360 -34.54 17.03 20.40
N ASN A 361 -34.20 16.43 21.54
CA ASN A 361 -35.02 15.44 22.25
C ASN A 361 -35.56 14.34 21.32
N VAL A 362 -34.69 13.79 20.47
CA VAL A 362 -35.08 12.82 19.44
C VAL A 362 -35.41 11.46 20.06
N MET A 363 -34.48 10.93 20.87
CA MET A 363 -34.58 9.72 21.69
C MET A 363 -33.30 9.60 22.54
N ASP A 364 -33.37 8.82 23.62
CA ASP A 364 -32.18 8.41 24.37
C ASP A 364 -31.35 7.42 23.56
N ILE A 365 -30.02 7.62 23.55
CA ILE A 365 -29.07 6.77 22.80
C ILE A 365 -27.91 6.32 23.69
N THR A 366 -27.42 5.10 23.44
CA THR A 366 -26.17 4.61 24.03
C THR A 366 -25.12 4.44 22.95
N LEU A 367 -24.04 5.23 22.98
CA LEU A 367 -23.03 5.23 21.92
C LEU A 367 -21.67 4.74 22.44
N LYS A 368 -21.10 3.75 21.76
CA LYS A 368 -19.75 3.22 21.96
C LYS A 368 -18.87 3.56 20.76
N TYR A 369 -17.65 4.01 21.04
CA TYR A 369 -16.65 4.34 20.03
C TYR A 369 -15.47 3.39 20.15
N ILE A 370 -15.06 2.80 19.03
CA ILE A 370 -13.93 1.87 18.93
C ILE A 370 -12.91 2.42 17.93
N ASP A 371 -11.66 2.55 18.38
CA ASP A 371 -10.51 2.87 17.55
C ASP A 371 -9.48 1.70 17.53
N PRO A 372 -9.60 0.77 16.57
CA PRO A 372 -8.68 -0.36 16.41
C PRO A 372 -7.38 0.00 15.65
N THR A 373 -7.11 1.27 15.38
CA THR A 373 -6.06 1.73 14.45
C THR A 373 -4.69 1.05 14.64
N TYR A 374 -4.24 0.90 15.89
CA TYR A 374 -2.95 0.24 16.17
C TYR A 374 -3.04 -1.28 16.15
N MET A 375 -4.19 -1.84 16.54
CA MET A 375 -4.45 -3.29 16.48
C MET A 375 -4.45 -3.79 15.04
N ILE A 376 -4.95 -2.99 14.09
CA ILE A 376 -4.96 -3.32 12.65
C ILE A 376 -3.52 -3.42 12.09
N ARG A 377 -2.65 -2.46 12.42
CA ARG A 377 -1.34 -2.32 11.74
C ARG A 377 -0.18 -3.06 12.40
N ALA A 378 -0.31 -3.42 13.68
CA ALA A 378 0.79 -3.93 14.50
C ALA A 378 0.81 -5.46 14.65
N ILE A 379 -0.12 -6.16 14.00
CA ILE A 379 -0.23 -7.63 14.06
C ILE A 379 0.58 -8.33 12.96
N PRO A 380 0.87 -9.64 13.10
CA PRO A 380 1.39 -10.44 12.00
C PRO A 380 0.42 -10.49 10.80
N ALA A 381 0.95 -10.71 9.60
CA ALA A 381 0.12 -10.92 8.42
C ALA A 381 -0.64 -12.24 8.49
N ASN A 382 -1.86 -12.27 7.95
CA ASN A 382 -2.62 -13.50 7.75
C ASN A 382 -2.03 -14.37 6.62
N ALA A 383 -2.63 -15.53 6.36
CA ALA A 383 -2.10 -16.48 5.38
C ALA A 383 -2.03 -15.90 3.95
N SER A 384 -3.06 -15.17 3.52
CA SER A 384 -3.12 -14.54 2.20
C SER A 384 -2.00 -13.50 2.02
N ASP A 385 -1.85 -12.60 2.99
CA ASP A 385 -0.82 -11.57 2.96
C ASP A 385 0.59 -12.14 3.13
N ASN A 386 0.76 -13.24 3.85
CA ASN A 386 2.06 -13.91 3.95
C ASN A 386 2.49 -14.47 2.59
N VAL A 387 1.61 -15.20 1.90
CA VAL A 387 1.90 -15.71 0.55
C VAL A 387 2.22 -14.55 -0.40
N TYR A 388 1.42 -13.48 -0.35
CA TYR A 388 1.66 -12.33 -1.21
C TYR A 388 2.98 -11.62 -0.90
N SER A 389 3.30 -11.40 0.37
CA SER A 389 4.57 -10.82 0.83
C SER A 389 5.77 -11.65 0.40
N THR A 390 5.66 -12.98 0.46
CA THR A 390 6.69 -13.91 -0.03
C THR A 390 6.95 -13.73 -1.52
N LEU A 391 5.90 -13.76 -2.34
CA LEU A 391 6.06 -13.67 -3.79
C LEU A 391 6.55 -12.28 -4.23
N LEU A 392 6.14 -11.21 -3.54
CA LEU A 392 6.66 -9.85 -3.77
C LEU A 392 8.15 -9.75 -3.49
N ALA A 393 8.58 -10.27 -2.33
CA ALA A 393 9.98 -10.29 -1.92
C ALA A 393 10.85 -11.10 -2.88
N GLN A 394 10.42 -12.31 -3.24
CA GLN A 394 11.13 -13.16 -4.20
C GLN A 394 11.24 -12.49 -5.57
N SER A 395 10.15 -11.88 -6.05
CA SER A 395 10.13 -11.12 -7.32
C SER A 395 11.15 -9.98 -7.32
N ALA A 396 11.26 -9.24 -6.20
CA ALA A 396 12.26 -8.18 -6.04
C ALA A 396 13.70 -8.72 -6.07
N VAL A 397 13.96 -9.84 -5.37
CA VAL A 397 15.27 -10.52 -5.38
C VAL A 397 15.64 -10.99 -6.78
N HIS A 398 14.70 -11.63 -7.49
CA HIS A 398 14.93 -12.06 -8.87
C HIS A 398 15.26 -10.90 -9.79
N GLY A 399 14.56 -9.77 -9.64
CA GLY A 399 14.76 -8.59 -10.47
C GLY A 399 16.12 -7.95 -10.24
N ALA A 400 16.49 -7.77 -8.97
CA ALA A 400 17.78 -7.21 -8.58
C ALA A 400 18.96 -8.10 -9.04
N MET A 401 18.89 -9.43 -8.81
CA MET A 401 19.90 -10.37 -9.30
C MET A 401 20.01 -10.36 -10.82
N ALA A 402 18.89 -10.22 -11.52
CA ALA A 402 18.82 -10.11 -12.97
C ALA A 402 19.21 -8.73 -13.51
N GLY A 403 19.68 -7.79 -12.69
CA GLY A 403 20.21 -6.50 -13.15
C GLY A 403 19.16 -5.41 -13.41
N TYR A 404 17.88 -5.68 -13.13
CA TYR A 404 16.86 -4.63 -13.13
C TYR A 404 17.08 -3.69 -11.94
N THR A 405 16.81 -2.40 -12.12
CA THR A 405 16.98 -1.36 -11.10
C THR A 405 15.97 -0.24 -11.33
N GLY A 406 15.69 0.59 -10.33
CA GLY A 406 14.73 1.68 -10.50
C GLY A 406 13.27 1.20 -10.59
N PHE A 407 12.96 0.04 -10.02
CA PHE A 407 11.66 -0.61 -10.15
C PHE A 407 11.00 -0.91 -8.80
N VAL A 408 9.70 -1.12 -8.87
CA VAL A 408 8.84 -1.61 -7.80
C VAL A 408 8.31 -2.99 -8.18
N SER A 409 8.32 -3.93 -7.24
CA SER A 409 7.64 -5.22 -7.39
C SER A 409 6.16 -5.08 -7.03
N GLY A 410 5.25 -5.50 -7.92
CA GLY A 410 3.81 -5.35 -7.73
C GLY A 410 2.97 -6.38 -8.48
N LEU A 411 1.73 -6.59 -8.02
CA LEU A 411 0.76 -7.47 -8.67
C LEU A 411 -0.09 -6.67 -9.66
N VAL A 412 -0.14 -7.10 -10.93
CA VAL A 412 -0.99 -6.50 -11.97
C VAL A 412 -1.77 -7.62 -12.63
N ASN A 413 -3.09 -7.55 -12.60
CA ASN A 413 -4.01 -8.57 -13.11
C ASN A 413 -3.62 -10.00 -12.67
N GLY A 414 -3.27 -10.17 -11.39
CA GLY A 414 -2.89 -11.47 -10.81
C GLY A 414 -1.49 -11.98 -11.18
N ARG A 415 -0.65 -11.17 -11.83
CA ARG A 415 0.74 -11.52 -12.18
C ARG A 415 1.73 -10.55 -11.54
N HIS A 416 2.84 -11.06 -11.01
CA HIS A 416 3.90 -10.21 -10.49
C HIS A 416 4.63 -9.51 -11.64
N THR A 417 4.92 -8.24 -11.47
CA THR A 417 5.51 -7.37 -12.48
C THR A 417 6.57 -6.45 -11.88
N TYR A 418 7.44 -5.93 -12.75
CA TYR A 418 8.32 -4.82 -12.45
C TYR A 418 7.69 -3.54 -13.00
N ILE A 419 7.47 -2.58 -12.10
CA ILE A 419 6.79 -1.31 -12.41
C ILE A 419 7.77 -0.17 -12.16
N PRO A 420 7.96 0.77 -13.08
CA PRO A 420 8.81 1.94 -12.87
C PRO A 420 8.37 2.79 -11.67
N PHE A 421 9.32 3.34 -10.89
CA PHE A 421 9.01 4.13 -9.69
C PHE A 421 8.03 5.29 -9.96
N ASN A 422 8.20 5.99 -11.07
CA ASN A 422 7.37 7.13 -11.46
C ASN A 422 5.89 6.77 -11.60
N ARG A 423 5.56 5.58 -12.10
CA ARG A 423 4.16 5.12 -12.24
C ARG A 423 3.49 4.90 -10.89
N ILE A 424 4.24 4.42 -9.90
CA ILE A 424 3.76 4.20 -8.54
C ILE A 424 3.57 5.50 -7.77
N THR A 425 4.39 6.53 -8.05
CA THR A 425 4.38 7.81 -7.33
C THR A 425 3.55 8.91 -7.99
N GLU A 426 2.96 8.65 -9.17
CA GLU A 426 2.22 9.64 -9.96
C GLU A 426 0.93 10.10 -9.29
N ARG A 427 0.18 9.15 -8.72
CA ARG A 427 -1.13 9.40 -8.10
C ARG A 427 -1.38 8.42 -6.97
N GLN A 428 -2.51 8.59 -6.29
CA GLN A 428 -3.03 7.61 -5.34
C GLN A 428 -4.38 7.11 -5.86
N ASN A 429 -4.61 5.81 -5.74
CA ASN A 429 -5.91 5.23 -6.05
C ASN A 429 -6.91 5.64 -4.97
N LYS A 430 -8.14 5.92 -5.42
CA LYS A 430 -9.27 6.27 -4.58
C LYS A 430 -10.45 5.37 -4.92
N VAL A 431 -11.35 5.19 -3.96
CA VAL A 431 -12.64 4.54 -4.20
C VAL A 431 -13.41 5.38 -5.22
N VAL A 432 -13.76 4.76 -6.34
CA VAL A 432 -14.58 5.38 -7.37
C VAL A 432 -16.05 5.23 -6.95
N ILE A 433 -16.63 6.29 -6.39
CA ILE A 433 -18.01 6.27 -5.87
C ILE A 433 -19.09 6.08 -6.94
N THR A 434 -18.72 6.14 -8.22
CA THR A 434 -19.61 5.85 -9.35
C THR A 434 -19.47 4.41 -9.86
N ASP A 435 -18.54 3.61 -9.31
CA ASP A 435 -18.32 2.23 -9.72
C ASP A 435 -19.25 1.24 -9.00
N ARG A 436 -19.41 0.07 -9.61
CA ARG A 436 -20.23 -1.05 -9.14
C ARG A 436 -19.85 -1.50 -7.74
N MET A 437 -18.58 -1.37 -7.34
CA MET A 437 -18.15 -1.80 -6.01
C MET A 437 -18.74 -0.91 -4.90
N TRP A 438 -18.73 0.40 -5.09
CA TRP A 438 -19.38 1.33 -4.16
C TRP A 438 -20.90 1.15 -4.16
N ALA A 439 -21.51 0.96 -5.34
CA ALA A 439 -22.94 0.66 -5.45
C ALA A 439 -23.33 -0.61 -4.68
N ARG A 440 -22.53 -1.68 -4.77
CA ARG A 440 -22.74 -2.92 -3.97
C ARG A 440 -22.65 -2.65 -2.47
N MET A 441 -21.74 -1.79 -2.04
CA MET A 441 -21.63 -1.40 -0.63
C MET A 441 -22.90 -0.67 -0.17
N LEU A 442 -23.34 0.35 -0.92
CA LEU A 442 -24.58 1.08 -0.61
C LEU A 442 -25.81 0.16 -0.57
N SER A 443 -25.91 -0.79 -1.51
CA SER A 443 -26.98 -1.79 -1.50
C SER A 443 -26.89 -2.77 -0.33
N SER A 444 -25.69 -3.07 0.16
CA SER A 444 -25.51 -3.97 1.30
C SER A 444 -25.92 -3.31 2.62
N THR A 445 -25.65 -2.01 2.79
CA THR A 445 -25.99 -1.26 4.01
C THR A 445 -27.38 -0.62 3.95
N ASN A 446 -27.97 -0.55 2.73
CA ASN A 446 -29.18 0.21 2.43
C ASN A 446 -29.06 1.69 2.85
N GLN A 447 -27.84 2.24 2.90
CA GLN A 447 -27.60 3.65 3.18
C GLN A 447 -27.84 4.52 1.93
N PRO A 448 -28.36 5.74 2.08
CA PRO A 448 -28.46 6.67 0.95
C PRO A 448 -27.09 7.25 0.60
N SER A 449 -27.01 7.91 -0.57
CA SER A 449 -25.93 8.85 -0.84
C SER A 449 -26.23 10.18 -0.14
N PHE A 450 -25.31 10.65 0.71
CA PHE A 450 -25.45 11.90 1.46
C PHE A 450 -24.97 13.13 0.67
N MET A 451 -24.83 13.05 -0.65
CA MET A 451 -24.16 14.09 -1.44
C MET A 451 -25.00 15.35 -1.70
N ASN A 452 -26.32 15.34 -1.49
CA ASN A 452 -27.17 16.51 -1.70
C ASN A 452 -28.24 16.65 -0.60
N PRO A 453 -28.41 17.82 0.02
CA PRO A 453 -29.70 18.18 0.59
C PRO A 453 -30.71 18.25 -0.57
N PRO A 454 -31.93 17.70 -0.44
CA PRO A 454 -32.94 17.84 -1.48
C PRO A 454 -33.13 19.33 -1.73
N LYS A 455 -32.82 19.77 -2.96
CA LYS A 455 -33.30 21.06 -3.46
C LYS A 455 -34.80 21.05 -3.22
N GLY A 456 -35.29 22.09 -2.53
CA GLY A 456 -36.68 22.21 -2.12
C GLY A 456 -37.61 21.68 -3.20
N THR A 457 -38.51 20.80 -2.78
CA THR A 457 -39.64 20.34 -3.58
C THR A 457 -40.33 21.56 -4.19
N THR A 458 -40.03 21.86 -5.45
CA THR A 458 -40.98 22.61 -6.27
C THR A 458 -42.20 21.73 -6.39
N GLU A 459 -43.25 22.16 -5.72
CA GLU A 459 -44.60 21.64 -5.80
C GLU A 459 -44.92 21.31 -7.27
N PHE A 460 -45.18 20.04 -7.55
CA PHE A 460 -46.06 19.71 -8.66
C PHE A 460 -47.45 20.14 -8.19
N THR A 461 -47.84 21.36 -8.57
CA THR A 461 -49.24 21.76 -8.64
C THR A 461 -49.75 21.36 -10.01
N ASP A 462 -50.94 20.75 -10.01
CA ASP A 462 -51.67 20.21 -11.17
C ASP A 462 -51.85 21.22 -12.32
#